data_AF-A0A1Y4RC46-F1
#
_entry.id   AF-A0A1Y4RC46-F1
#
_cell.length_a   1.000
_cell.length_b   1.000
_cell.length_c   1.000
_cell.angle_alpha   90.00
_cell.angle_beta   90.00
_cell.angle_gamma   90.00
#
_symmetry.space_group_name_H-M   'P 1'
#
loop_
_entity.id
_entity.type
_entity.pdbx_description
1 polymer ?
#
loop_
_entity_poly.entity_id
_entity_poly.type
_entity_poly.pdbx_seq_one_letter_code
_entity_poly.pdbx_strand_id
1 'polypeptide(L)'
;MKIMLISPTKPIGGISSWTNNILNSKYKSMFVLVDSGKKCSKNLFVVKLFDLLVTLKIIFYCLFMRKFDIVHINTSCSLLGMLREIIWIMILKLRKKIIFIEYHCDVNIYCNSYFKKSC
;
A
#
# COMPACT_ATOMS: atom_id res chain seq x y z
N MET A 1 -6.90 20.01 -0.45
CA MET A 1 -7.06 18.55 -0.65
C MET A 1 -5.83 17.83 -0.13
N LYS A 2 -6.02 16.75 0.64
CA LYS A 2 -4.92 15.94 1.18
C LYS A 2 -5.10 14.49 0.75
N ILE A 3 -3.99 13.84 0.38
CA ILE A 3 -3.97 12.48 -0.15
C ILE A 3 -3.21 11.60 0.85
N MET A 4 -3.83 10.54 1.35
CA MET A 4 -3.09 9.51 2.07
C MET A 4 -2.44 8.57 1.05
N LEU A 5 -1.11 8.51 1.06
CA LEU A 5 -0.34 7.65 0.16
C LEU A 5 0.14 6.42 0.92
N ILE A 6 -0.44 5.26 0.61
CA ILE A 6 0.03 3.96 1.10
C ILE A 6 1.01 3.40 0.06
N SER A 7 2.31 3.52 0.33
CA SER A 7 3.34 3.14 -0.64
C SER A 7 4.66 2.81 0.05
N PRO A 8 5.44 1.84 -0.46
CA PRO A 8 6.75 1.53 0.10
C PRO A 8 7.77 2.64 -0.15
N THR A 9 8.59 2.99 0.84
CA THR A 9 9.82 3.78 0.61
C THR A 9 11.07 2.93 0.44
N LYS A 10 10.99 1.66 0.84
CA LYS A 10 12.05 0.66 0.80
C LYS A 10 11.47 -0.76 0.58
N PRO A 11 12.25 -1.73 0.09
CA PRO A 11 13.60 -1.58 -0.51
C PRO A 11 13.56 -0.78 -1.83
N ILE A 12 14.72 -0.30 -2.28
CA ILE A 12 14.86 0.51 -3.51
C ILE A 12 14.45 -0.33 -4.72
N GLY A 13 13.58 0.23 -5.56
CA GLY A 13 12.91 -0.41 -6.70
C GLY A 13 11.79 0.48 -7.23
N GLY A 14 11.13 0.10 -8.33
CA GLY A 14 10.22 0.97 -9.10
C GLY A 14 9.26 1.82 -8.25
N ILE A 15 8.38 1.18 -7.47
CA ILE A 15 7.39 1.86 -6.63
C ILE A 15 8.04 2.74 -5.56
N SER A 16 9.12 2.27 -4.92
CA SER A 16 9.80 3.04 -3.89
C SER A 16 10.52 4.27 -4.45
N SER A 17 11.12 4.17 -5.63
CA SER A 17 11.74 5.29 -6.33
C SER A 17 10.70 6.32 -6.73
N TRP A 18 9.56 5.88 -7.27
CA TRP A 18 8.41 6.75 -7.56
C TRP A 18 7.90 7.46 -6.30
N THR A 19 7.78 6.73 -5.18
CA THR A 19 7.35 7.28 -3.89
C THR A 19 8.31 8.35 -3.40
N ASN A 20 9.61 8.08 -3.43
CA ASN A 20 10.63 9.03 -3.01
C ASN A 20 10.65 10.26 -3.92
N ASN A 21 10.45 10.11 -5.23
CA ASN A 21 10.32 11.24 -6.15
C ASN A 21 9.13 12.14 -5.80
N ILE A 22 7.97 11.57 -5.45
CA ILE A 22 6.82 12.36 -4.98
C ILE A 22 7.14 13.07 -3.66
N LEU A 23 7.76 12.39 -2.71
CA LEU A 23 8.11 12.96 -1.41
C LEU A 23 9.18 14.06 -1.50
N ASN A 24 9.96 14.08 -2.57
CA ASN A 24 10.95 15.13 -2.87
C ASN A 24 10.40 16.22 -3.82
N SER A 25 9.18 16.05 -4.34
CA SER A 25 8.56 17.01 -5.23
C SER A 25 7.96 18.21 -4.48
N LYS A 26 7.64 19.27 -5.22
CA LYS A 26 6.87 20.42 -4.70
C LYS A 26 5.48 20.04 -4.16
N TYR A 27 4.96 18.86 -4.51
CA TYR A 27 3.66 18.37 -4.08
C TYR A 27 3.69 17.59 -2.76
N LYS A 28 4.86 17.40 -2.14
CA LYS A 28 5.03 16.65 -0.88
C LYS A 28 3.99 17.02 0.19
N SER A 29 3.71 18.32 0.34
CA SER A 29 2.77 18.82 1.35
C SER A 29 1.33 18.33 1.13
N MET A 30 0.96 17.87 -0.07
CA MET A 30 -0.35 17.29 -0.34
C MET A 30 -0.49 15.84 0.18
N PHE A 31 0.62 15.15 0.41
CA PHE A 31 0.63 13.73 0.75
C PHE A 31 0.86 13.48 2.24
N VAL A 32 0.12 12.53 2.79
CA VAL A 32 0.38 11.90 4.09
C VAL A 32 0.82 10.48 3.82
N LEU A 33 2.12 10.21 3.97
CA LEU A 33 2.71 8.91 3.68
C LEU A 33 2.43 7.92 4.81
N VAL A 34 1.93 6.74 4.43
CA VAL A 34 1.93 5.55 5.27
C VAL A 34 2.79 4.50 4.57
N ASP A 35 4.03 4.35 5.05
CA ASP A 35 5.00 3.44 4.45
C ASP A 35 4.55 1.97 4.60
N SER A 36 4.39 1.30 3.46
CA SER A 36 4.02 -0.12 3.36
C SER A 36 5.19 -1.04 3.02
N GLY A 37 6.41 -0.51 3.01
CA GLY A 37 7.64 -1.24 2.70
C GLY A 37 7.91 -2.38 3.67
N LYS A 38 8.39 -3.52 3.16
CA LYS A 38 8.76 -4.66 3.99
C LYS A 38 10.10 -4.42 4.68
N LYS A 39 10.22 -4.81 5.95
CA LYS A 39 11.52 -4.95 6.60
C LYS A 39 12.22 -6.23 6.15
N CYS A 40 13.46 -6.12 5.70
CA CYS A 40 14.33 -7.27 5.51
C CYS A 40 14.78 -7.77 6.89
N SER A 41 14.23 -8.91 7.32
CA SER A 41 14.68 -9.64 8.51
C SER A 41 14.77 -11.12 8.15
N LYS A 42 15.77 -11.81 8.70
CA LYS A 42 15.90 -13.28 8.59
C LYS A 42 14.83 -14.01 9.40
N ASN A 43 14.23 -13.34 10.39
CA ASN A 43 13.22 -13.94 11.25
C ASN A 43 11.80 -13.71 10.69
N LEU A 44 11.15 -14.79 10.25
CA LEU A 44 9.81 -14.78 9.67
C LEU A 44 8.75 -14.20 10.61
N PHE A 45 8.86 -14.45 11.91
CA PHE A 45 7.93 -13.91 12.91
C PHE A 45 7.99 -12.39 12.96
N VAL A 46 9.21 -11.82 12.93
CA VAL A 46 9.42 -10.37 12.92
C VAL A 46 8.83 -9.72 11.67
N VAL A 47 8.97 -10.37 10.51
CA VAL A 47 8.39 -9.88 9.25
C VAL A 47 6.85 -9.86 9.33
N LYS A 48 6.24 -10.96 9.78
CA LYS A 48 4.77 -11.05 9.92
C LYS A 48 4.22 -10.06 10.94
N LEU A 49 4.90 -9.89 12.07
CA LEU A 49 4.51 -8.92 13.09
C LEU A 49 4.59 -7.49 12.54
N PHE A 50 5.63 -7.17 11.76
CA PHE A 50 5.75 -5.87 11.11
C PHE A 50 4.63 -5.62 10.09
N ASP A 51 4.30 -6.61 9.25
CA ASP A 51 3.19 -6.52 8.31
C ASP A 51 1.84 -6.28 9.02
N LEU A 52 1.62 -6.93 10.17
CA LEU A 52 0.45 -6.71 11.01
C LEU A 52 0.43 -5.29 11.58
N LEU A 53 1.56 -4.80 12.11
CA LEU A 53 1.67 -3.44 12.66
C LEU A 53 1.43 -2.37 11.58
N VAL A 54 1.94 -2.55 10.37
CA VAL A 54 1.68 -1.67 9.23
C VAL A 54 0.18 -1.68 8.88
N THR A 55 -0.43 -2.86 8.86
CA THR A 55 -1.87 -3.01 8.62
C THR A 55 -2.70 -2.28 9.67
N LEU A 56 -2.39 -2.49 10.95
CA LEU A 56 -3.07 -1.81 12.06
C LEU A 56 -2.87 -0.30 11.99
N LYS A 57 -1.66 0.17 11.62
CA LYS A 57 -1.39 1.58 11.42
C LYS A 57 -2.26 2.14 10.29
N ILE A 58 -2.33 1.49 9.14
CA ILE A 58 -3.19 1.91 8.03
C ILE A 58 -4.64 1.99 8.51
N ILE A 59 -5.16 0.95 9.14
CA ILE A 59 -6.53 0.92 9.67
C ILE A 59 -6.76 2.06 10.66
N PHE A 60 -5.82 2.31 11.57
CA PHE A 60 -5.91 3.41 12.53
C PHE A 60 -5.96 4.77 11.83
N TYR A 61 -5.09 5.02 10.85
CA TYR A 61 -5.13 6.24 10.05
C TYR A 61 -6.45 6.35 9.28
N CYS A 62 -6.94 5.26 8.69
CA CYS A 62 -8.24 5.20 8.01
C CYS A 62 -9.43 5.54 8.93
N LEU A 63 -9.41 5.05 10.17
CA LEU A 63 -10.52 5.17 11.11
C LEU A 63 -10.51 6.50 11.89
N PHE A 64 -9.34 7.03 12.22
CA PHE A 64 -9.24 8.14 13.17
C PHE A 64 -8.70 9.43 12.54
N MET A 65 -7.90 9.36 11.48
CA MET A 65 -7.40 10.56 10.82
C MET A 65 -8.40 11.06 9.78
N ARG A 66 -9.11 12.16 10.11
CA ARG A 66 -10.02 12.85 9.17
C ARG A 66 -9.32 13.75 8.15
N LYS A 67 -7.99 13.82 8.17
CA LYS A 67 -7.20 14.85 7.47
C LYS A 67 -6.94 14.59 5.98
N PHE A 68 -7.55 13.58 5.36
CA PHE A 68 -7.36 13.28 3.94
C PHE A 68 -8.70 13.02 3.23
N ASP A 69 -8.74 13.38 1.96
CA ASP A 69 -9.92 13.31 1.09
C ASP A 69 -9.86 12.06 0.20
N ILE A 70 -8.63 11.74 -0.23
CA ILE A 70 -8.32 10.66 -1.17
C ILE A 70 -7.34 9.71 -0.50
N VAL A 71 -7.50 8.42 -0.76
CA VAL A 71 -6.52 7.38 -0.44
C VAL A 71 -5.94 6.84 -1.73
N HIS A 72 -4.62 6.89 -1.87
CA HIS A 72 -3.88 6.30 -2.97
C HIS A 72 -3.07 5.10 -2.47
N ILE A 73 -3.31 3.93 -3.04
CA ILE A 73 -2.68 2.68 -2.66
C ILE A 73 -1.80 2.19 -3.81
N ASN A 74 -0.50 2.11 -3.58
CA ASN A 74 0.41 1.42 -4.49
C ASN A 74 0.48 -0.04 -4.11
N THR A 75 -0.06 -0.91 -4.96
CA THR A 75 -0.09 -2.35 -4.70
C THR A 75 1.25 -3.01 -4.99
N SER A 76 1.60 -4.03 -4.19
CA SER A 76 2.75 -4.89 -4.49
C SER A 76 2.43 -6.03 -5.47
N CYS A 77 1.20 -6.09 -6.01
CA CYS A 77 0.69 -7.12 -6.93
C CYS A 77 0.85 -8.58 -6.47
N SER A 78 1.19 -8.81 -5.20
CA SER A 78 1.32 -10.16 -4.62
C SER A 78 -0.02 -10.63 -4.06
N LEU A 79 -0.36 -11.92 -4.17
CA LEU A 79 -1.63 -12.48 -3.70
C LEU A 79 -2.00 -12.05 -2.26
N LEU A 80 -1.10 -12.26 -1.29
CA LEU A 80 -1.33 -11.86 0.10
C LEU A 80 -1.42 -10.33 0.28
N GLY A 81 -0.67 -9.58 -0.52
CA GLY A 81 -0.74 -8.11 -0.53
C GLY A 81 -2.10 -7.61 -1.02
N MET A 82 -2.60 -8.19 -2.12
CA MET A 82 -3.91 -7.86 -2.68
C MET A 82 -5.05 -8.24 -1.73
N LEU A 83 -4.99 -9.41 -1.08
CA LEU A 83 -5.97 -9.80 -0.06
C LEU A 83 -6.00 -8.79 1.11
N ARG A 84 -4.83 -8.34 1.57
CA ARG A 84 -4.71 -7.32 2.60
C ARG A 84 -5.26 -5.97 2.14
N GLU A 85 -5.00 -5.58 0.90
CA GLU A 85 -5.51 -4.35 0.30
C GLU A 85 -7.03 -4.36 0.18
N ILE A 86 -7.64 -5.51 -0.16
CA ILE A 86 -9.11 -5.69 -0.15
C ILE A 86 -9.68 -5.35 1.23
N ILE A 87 -9.06 -5.84 2.31
CA ILE A 87 -9.48 -5.52 3.69
C ILE A 87 -9.41 -4.00 3.93
N TRP A 88 -8.33 -3.34 3.53
CA TRP A 88 -8.19 -1.88 3.67
C TRP A 88 -9.27 -1.13 2.88
N ILE A 89 -9.55 -1.54 1.65
CA ILE A 89 -10.56 -0.92 0.78
C ILE A 89 -11.95 -1.07 1.39
N MET A 90 -12.30 -2.25 1.91
CA MET A 90 -13.58 -2.47 2.58
C MET A 90 -13.77 -1.51 3.75
N ILE A 91 -12.75 -1.36 4.60
CA ILE A 91 -12.78 -0.44 5.75
C ILE A 91 -12.88 1.03 5.28
N LEU A 92 -12.16 1.39 4.23
CA LEU A 92 -12.17 2.76 3.67
C LEU A 92 -13.50 3.14 3.00
N LYS A 93 -14.17 2.18 2.33
CA LYS A 93 -15.48 2.40 1.72
C LYS A 93 -16.55 2.77 2.75
N LEU A 94 -16.48 2.23 3.98
CA LEU A 94 -17.37 2.62 5.08
C LEU A 94 -17.26 4.11 5.43
N ARG A 95 -16.16 4.78 5.08
CA ARG A 95 -15.91 6.20 5.32
C ARG A 95 -16.14 7.10 4.10
N LYS A 96 -16.72 6.57 3.01
CA LYS A 96 -17.01 7.29 1.75
C LYS A 96 -15.80 8.03 1.19
N LYS A 97 -14.59 7.48 1.35
CA LYS A 97 -13.36 8.04 0.78
C LYS A 97 -13.21 7.63 -0.68
N ILE A 98 -12.64 8.51 -1.50
CA ILE A 98 -12.22 8.16 -2.85
C ILE A 98 -10.93 7.34 -2.73
N ILE A 99 -10.89 6.18 -3.37
CA ILE A 99 -9.78 5.24 -3.30
C ILE A 99 -9.23 5.05 -4.71
N PHE A 100 -7.95 5.39 -4.91
CA PHE A 100 -7.18 5.04 -6.09
C PHE A 100 -6.25 3.88 -5.76
N ILE A 101 -6.21 2.90 -6.65
CA ILE A 101 -5.29 1.76 -6.56
C ILE A 101 -4.46 1.79 -7.83
N GLU A 102 -3.15 1.94 -7.67
CA GLU A 102 -2.22 1.98 -8.78
C GLU A 102 -1.42 0.68 -8.83
N TYR A 103 -1.47 0.05 -9.99
CA TYR A 103 -0.73 -1.16 -10.32
C TYR A 103 0.50 -0.76 -11.11
N HIS A 104 1.69 -1.05 -10.56
CA HIS A 104 2.97 -0.80 -11.21
C HIS A 104 3.50 -2.05 -11.93
N CYS A 105 2.60 -2.98 -12.26
CA CYS A 105 2.90 -4.30 -12.83
C CYS A 105 1.89 -4.61 -13.94
N ASP A 106 2.27 -5.47 -14.90
CA ASP A 106 1.29 -6.07 -15.81
C ASP A 106 0.49 -7.14 -15.04
N VAL A 107 -0.75 -6.80 -14.71
CA VAL A 107 -1.67 -7.64 -13.95
C VAL A 107 -1.99 -8.93 -14.72
N ASN A 108 -2.03 -8.91 -16.05
CA ASN A 108 -2.33 -10.10 -16.85
C ASN A 108 -1.23 -11.15 -16.74
N ILE A 109 0.04 -10.72 -16.74
CA ILE A 109 1.19 -11.62 -16.56
C ILE A 109 1.15 -12.25 -15.17
N TYR A 110 0.86 -11.44 -14.14
CA TYR A 110 0.83 -11.90 -12.75
C TYR A 110 -0.32 -12.87 -12.46
N CYS A 111 -1.52 -12.58 -12.95
CA CYS A 111 -2.66 -13.49 -12.81
C CYS A 111 -2.41 -14.83 -13.53
N ASN A 112 -1.87 -14.80 -14.75
CA ASN A 112 -1.59 -16.03 -15.50
C ASN A 112 -0.50 -16.89 -14.88
N SER A 113 0.53 -16.30 -14.27
CA SER A 113 1.67 -17.05 -13.70
C SER A 113 1.37 -17.69 -12.33
N TYR A 114 0.50 -17.08 -11.52
CA TYR A 114 0.15 -17.60 -10.18
C TYR A 114 -1.11 -18.47 -10.17
N PHE A 115 -2.10 -18.23 -11.04
CA PHE A 115 -3.36 -19.00 -11.05
C PHE A 115 -3.35 -20.23 -11.97
N LYS A 116 -2.42 -20.34 -12.94
CA LYS A 116 -2.31 -21.53 -13.81
C LYS A 116 -1.55 -22.72 -13.21
N LYS A 117 -0.88 -22.57 -12.07
CA LYS A 117 -0.16 -23.68 -11.40
C LYS A 117 -1.05 -24.56 -10.51
N SER A 118 -2.37 -24.41 -10.60
CA SER A 118 -3.36 -25.13 -9.79
C SER A 118 -4.34 -25.91 -10.66
N CYS A 119 -3.84 -26.71 -11.60
CA CYS A 119 -4.57 -27.75 -12.29
C CYS A 119 -3.70 -29.00 -12.36
#